data_AF-A0A2N2F3S7-F1
#
_entry.id   AF-A0A2N2F3S7-F1
#
_cell.length_a   1.000
_cell.length_b   1.000
_cell.length_c   1.000
_cell.angle_alpha   90.00
_cell.angle_beta   90.00
_cell.angle_gamma   90.00
#
_symmetry.space_group_name_H-M   'P 1'
#
loop_
_entity.id
_entity.type
_entity.pdbx_description
1 polymer ?
#
loop_
_entity_poly.entity_id
_entity_poly.type
_entity_poly.pdbx_seq_one_letter_code
_entity_poly.pdbx_strand_id
1 'polypeptide(L)'
;MKKVLSYILVLILILTGGGYLLAREADASAPGEPLYMVDIFAEAVQRTFTFGDVNKAEFEQDILEERALELQKLLDTAASEEILGVAVENLDKQRVRAEERVQLLQSDERKYDEATLARIQNRLEEQLQSQLQNMERVRERFEQKTFENEQAQENFQKAIENFEQAQTNFQEAVQKMNEARNQGNTERNVNDDAGDGINNKESNINPTPGNGR
;
A
#
# COMPACT_ATOMS: atom_id res chain seq x y z
N MET A 1 -45.51 7.49 3.30
CA MET A 1 -44.40 6.87 4.06
C MET A 1 -44.20 5.38 3.77
N LYS A 2 -45.22 4.51 3.84
CA LYS A 2 -45.08 3.06 3.56
C LYS A 2 -44.48 2.70 2.18
N LYS A 3 -44.80 3.48 1.14
CA LYS A 3 -44.26 3.28 -0.23
C LYS A 3 -42.76 3.59 -0.32
N VAL A 4 -42.31 4.65 0.36
CA VAL A 4 -40.89 5.05 0.39
C VAL A 4 -40.05 3.99 1.10
N LEU A 5 -40.54 3.45 2.21
CA LEU A 5 -39.87 2.36 2.93
C LEU A 5 -39.77 1.09 2.07
N SER A 6 -40.79 0.79 1.27
CA SER A 6 -40.78 -0.35 0.33
C SER A 6 -39.76 -0.18 -0.78
N TYR A 7 -39.60 1.03 -1.34
CA TYR A 7 -38.57 1.29 -2.35
C TYR A 7 -37.16 1.18 -1.77
N ILE A 8 -36.93 1.69 -0.56
CA ILE A 8 -35.66 1.56 0.15
C ILE A 8 -35.34 0.08 0.41
N LEU A 9 -36.33 -0.70 0.84
CA LEU A 9 -36.12 -2.12 1.15
C LEU A 9 -35.85 -2.96 -0.10
N VAL A 10 -36.52 -2.67 -1.22
CA VAL A 10 -36.23 -3.31 -2.51
C VAL A 10 -34.86 -2.89 -3.02
N LEU A 11 -34.46 -1.63 -2.85
CA LEU A 11 -33.12 -1.16 -3.19
C LEU A 11 -32.07 -1.91 -2.37
N ILE A 12 -32.27 -2.04 -1.05
CA ILE A 12 -31.41 -2.79 -0.15
C ILE A 12 -31.36 -4.26 -0.55
N LEU A 13 -32.49 -4.88 -0.90
CA LEU A 13 -32.56 -6.31 -1.24
C LEU A 13 -31.90 -6.62 -2.59
N ILE A 14 -32.01 -5.70 -3.56
CA ILE A 14 -31.26 -5.77 -4.83
C ILE A 14 -29.76 -5.56 -4.56
N LEU A 15 -29.40 -4.60 -3.70
CA LEU A 15 -28.01 -4.32 -3.32
C LEU A 15 -27.37 -5.42 -2.46
N THR A 16 -28.14 -6.15 -1.64
CA THR A 16 -27.62 -7.18 -0.73
C THR A 16 -27.71 -8.59 -1.31
N GLY A 17 -28.77 -8.93 -2.06
CA GLY A 17 -28.95 -10.28 -2.61
C GLY A 17 -28.37 -10.45 -4.02
N GLY A 18 -28.65 -9.50 -4.93
CA GLY A 18 -28.10 -9.49 -6.28
C GLY A 18 -26.72 -8.83 -6.34
N GLY A 19 -26.53 -7.76 -5.56
CA GLY A 19 -25.28 -7.01 -5.51
C GLY A 19 -24.10 -7.81 -4.98
N TYR A 20 -24.29 -8.73 -4.02
CA TYR A 20 -23.18 -9.54 -3.50
C TYR A 20 -22.62 -10.52 -4.55
N LEU A 21 -23.48 -11.16 -5.34
CA LEU A 21 -23.03 -12.07 -6.40
C LEU A 21 -22.39 -11.30 -7.55
N LEU A 22 -22.99 -10.18 -7.97
CA LEU A 22 -22.43 -9.33 -9.02
C LEU A 22 -21.14 -8.65 -8.61
N ALA A 23 -21.01 -8.21 -7.35
CA ALA A 23 -19.78 -7.62 -6.84
C ALA A 23 -18.64 -8.63 -6.85
N ARG A 24 -18.89 -9.88 -6.43
CA ARG A 24 -17.86 -10.93 -6.43
C ARG A 24 -17.41 -11.34 -7.83
N GLU A 25 -18.30 -11.34 -8.82
CA GLU A 25 -17.91 -11.59 -10.22
C GLU A 25 -17.23 -10.36 -10.85
N ALA A 26 -17.61 -9.15 -10.44
CA ALA A 26 -16.97 -7.92 -10.88
C ALA A 26 -15.53 -7.79 -10.35
N ASP A 27 -15.28 -8.16 -9.10
CA ASP A 27 -13.97 -8.18 -8.42
C ASP A 27 -12.93 -9.10 -9.09
N ALA A 28 -13.35 -9.91 -10.07
CA ALA A 28 -12.46 -10.76 -10.87
C ALA A 28 -12.33 -10.29 -12.33
N SER A 29 -12.96 -9.15 -12.65
CA SER A 29 -13.10 -8.69 -14.03
C SER A 29 -11.94 -7.81 -14.44
N ALA A 30 -11.33 -8.13 -15.58
CA ALA A 30 -10.20 -7.39 -16.13
C ALA A 30 -10.67 -6.33 -17.15
N PRO A 31 -9.82 -5.35 -17.51
CA PRO A 31 -10.10 -4.44 -18.61
C PRO A 31 -10.55 -5.20 -19.88
N GLY A 32 -11.67 -4.74 -20.47
CA GLY A 32 -12.31 -5.38 -21.62
C GLY A 32 -13.38 -6.42 -21.28
N GLU A 33 -13.53 -6.81 -20.01
CA GLU A 33 -14.63 -7.67 -19.56
C GLU A 33 -15.91 -6.86 -19.23
N PRO A 34 -17.12 -7.43 -19.43
CA PRO A 34 -18.37 -6.67 -19.28
C PRO A 34 -18.60 -6.07 -17.89
N LEU A 35 -18.08 -6.70 -16.84
CA LEU A 35 -18.27 -6.27 -15.45
C LEU A 35 -17.18 -5.32 -14.95
N TYR A 36 -16.18 -4.97 -15.77
CA TYR A 36 -15.08 -4.09 -15.35
C TYR A 36 -15.55 -2.72 -14.87
N MET A 37 -16.56 -2.15 -15.51
CA MET A 37 -17.12 -0.86 -15.07
C MET A 37 -17.84 -0.96 -13.73
N VAL A 38 -18.37 -2.14 -13.40
CA VAL A 38 -19.01 -2.41 -12.10
C VAL A 38 -17.95 -2.51 -11.02
N ASP A 39 -16.81 -3.14 -11.32
CA ASP A 39 -15.65 -3.21 -10.45
C ASP A 39 -15.13 -1.81 -10.08
N ILE A 40 -14.76 -0.99 -11.07
CA ILE A 40 -14.31 0.40 -10.85
C ILE A 40 -15.31 1.20 -10.00
N PHE A 41 -16.62 1.00 -10.22
CA PHE A 41 -17.65 1.65 -9.43
C PHE A 41 -17.69 1.14 -7.99
N ALA A 42 -17.61 -0.17 -7.79
CA ALA A 42 -17.59 -0.80 -6.47
C ALA A 42 -16.39 -0.30 -5.66
N GLU A 43 -15.20 -0.25 -6.27
CA GLU A 43 -14.00 0.32 -5.66
C GLU A 43 -14.18 1.78 -5.27
N ALA A 44 -14.78 2.61 -6.14
CA ALA A 44 -15.00 4.02 -5.83
C ALA A 44 -15.95 4.21 -4.63
N VAL A 45 -16.98 3.37 -4.54
CA VAL A 45 -17.87 3.32 -3.39
C VAL A 45 -17.10 2.87 -2.15
N GLN A 46 -16.36 1.77 -2.21
CA GLN A 46 -15.58 1.25 -1.08
C GLN A 46 -14.56 2.28 -0.60
N ARG A 47 -13.82 2.92 -1.51
CA ARG A 47 -12.88 4.02 -1.22
C ARG A 47 -13.52 5.15 -0.41
N THR A 48 -14.79 5.47 -0.70
CA THR A 48 -15.55 6.51 0.00
C THR A 48 -15.91 6.09 1.43
N PHE A 49 -16.14 4.80 1.66
CA PHE A 49 -16.52 4.24 2.95
C PHE A 49 -15.36 3.61 3.74
N THR A 50 -14.14 3.59 3.19
CA THR A 50 -12.93 3.18 3.92
C THR A 50 -12.44 4.33 4.81
N PHE A 51 -12.53 4.14 6.13
CA PHE A 51 -12.15 5.13 7.14
C PHE A 51 -10.85 4.75 7.85
N GLY A 52 -10.06 5.76 8.22
CA GLY A 52 -8.74 5.59 8.83
C GLY A 52 -7.61 5.53 7.80
N ASP A 53 -6.50 6.21 8.07
CA ASP A 53 -5.42 6.35 7.08
C ASP A 53 -4.73 5.00 6.81
N VAL A 54 -4.60 4.15 7.85
CA VAL A 54 -4.06 2.78 7.71
C VAL A 54 -4.95 1.94 6.80
N ASN A 55 -6.25 1.87 7.09
CA ASN A 55 -7.19 1.09 6.27
C ASN A 55 -7.24 1.60 4.83
N LYS A 56 -7.10 2.92 4.61
CA LYS A 56 -7.02 3.49 3.26
C LYS A 56 -5.75 3.06 2.55
N ALA A 57 -4.60 3.05 3.23
CA ALA A 57 -3.35 2.57 2.63
C ALA A 57 -3.45 1.09 2.24
N GLU A 58 -3.95 0.25 3.15
CA GLU A 58 -4.15 -1.18 2.89
C GLU A 58 -5.13 -1.41 1.74
N PHE A 59 -6.24 -0.67 1.70
CA PHE A 59 -7.21 -0.76 0.61
C PHE A 59 -6.62 -0.38 -0.75
N GLU A 60 -5.84 0.71 -0.84
CA GLU A 60 -5.20 1.05 -2.12
C GLU A 60 -4.11 0.03 -2.50
N GLN A 61 -3.47 -0.62 -1.53
CA GLN A 61 -2.54 -1.74 -1.77
C GLN A 61 -3.27 -3.00 -2.25
N ASP A 62 -4.46 -3.30 -1.72
CA ASP A 62 -5.27 -4.43 -2.18
C ASP A 62 -5.65 -4.26 -3.66
N ILE A 63 -6.16 -3.08 -4.04
CA ILE A 63 -6.45 -2.78 -5.45
C ILE A 63 -5.18 -2.82 -6.29
N LEU A 64 -4.06 -2.34 -5.77
CA LEU A 64 -2.78 -2.36 -6.50
C LEU A 64 -2.33 -3.79 -6.85
N GLU A 65 -2.54 -4.74 -5.92
CA GLU A 65 -2.30 -6.16 -6.12
C GLU A 65 -3.25 -6.75 -7.16
N GLU A 66 -4.53 -6.41 -7.08
CA GLU A 66 -5.56 -6.82 -8.04
C GLU A 66 -5.22 -6.38 -9.47
N ARG A 67 -4.87 -5.10 -9.69
CA ARG A 67 -4.46 -4.60 -11.02
C ARG A 67 -3.21 -5.31 -11.53
N ALA A 68 -2.29 -5.71 -10.66
CA ALA A 68 -1.11 -6.46 -11.07
C ALA A 68 -1.48 -7.87 -11.53
N LEU A 69 -2.43 -8.53 -10.85
CA LEU A 69 -2.96 -9.84 -11.23
C LEU A 69 -3.79 -9.78 -12.52
N GLU A 70 -4.58 -8.72 -12.73
CA GLU A 70 -5.30 -8.48 -13.98
C GLU A 70 -4.34 -8.34 -15.16
N LEU A 71 -3.29 -7.52 -14.99
CA LEU A 71 -2.29 -7.35 -16.04
C LEU A 71 -1.63 -8.70 -16.38
N GLN A 72 -1.29 -9.50 -15.37
CA GLN A 72 -0.75 -10.84 -15.58
C GLN A 72 -1.74 -11.75 -16.32
N LYS A 73 -3.01 -11.77 -15.91
CA LYS A 73 -4.08 -12.54 -16.58
C LYS A 73 -4.21 -12.13 -18.05
N LEU A 74 -4.16 -10.83 -18.35
CA LEU A 74 -4.23 -10.31 -19.72
C LEU A 74 -3.02 -10.69 -20.58
N LEU A 75 -1.83 -10.80 -19.98
CA LEU A 75 -0.65 -11.34 -20.66
C LEU A 75 -0.85 -12.81 -21.01
N ASP A 76 -1.33 -13.61 -20.05
CA ASP A 76 -1.53 -15.05 -20.20
C ASP A 76 -2.63 -15.38 -21.23
N THR A 77 -3.71 -14.60 -21.26
CA THR A 77 -4.81 -14.76 -22.24
C THR A 77 -4.54 -14.08 -23.58
N ALA A 78 -3.33 -13.54 -23.75
CA ALA A 78 -2.90 -12.86 -24.95
C ALA A 78 -3.84 -11.70 -25.41
N ALA A 79 -4.33 -10.88 -24.47
CA ALA A 79 -5.20 -9.74 -24.75
C ALA A 79 -4.62 -8.76 -25.80
N SER A 80 -5.49 -7.93 -26.39
CA SER A 80 -5.08 -6.91 -27.37
C SER A 80 -4.19 -5.84 -26.74
N GLU A 81 -3.39 -5.16 -27.58
CA GLU A 81 -2.48 -4.09 -27.14
C GLU A 81 -3.23 -2.93 -26.48
N GLU A 82 -4.40 -2.58 -26.99
CA GLU A 82 -5.27 -1.55 -26.41
C GLU A 82 -5.69 -1.91 -24.97
N ILE A 83 -6.16 -3.15 -24.75
CA ILE A 83 -6.59 -3.63 -23.44
C ILE A 83 -5.39 -3.67 -22.47
N LEU A 84 -4.24 -4.14 -22.92
CA LEU A 84 -3.02 -4.11 -22.12
C LEU A 84 -2.58 -2.69 -21.76
N GLY A 85 -2.66 -1.75 -22.71
CA GLY A 85 -2.33 -0.35 -22.47
C GLY A 85 -3.20 0.27 -21.36
N VAL A 86 -4.52 0.01 -21.40
CA VAL A 86 -5.45 0.43 -20.35
C VAL A 86 -5.11 -0.22 -19.00
N ALA A 87 -4.79 -1.51 -18.98
CA ALA A 87 -4.42 -2.21 -17.75
C ALA A 87 -3.15 -1.63 -17.11
N VAL A 88 -2.13 -1.34 -17.92
CA VAL A 88 -0.89 -0.71 -17.46
C VAL A 88 -1.13 0.70 -16.93
N GLU A 89 -1.96 1.50 -17.61
CA GLU A 89 -2.32 2.83 -17.14
C GLU A 89 -3.07 2.78 -15.79
N ASN A 90 -4.00 1.84 -15.64
CA ASN A 90 -4.74 1.66 -14.38
C ASN A 90 -3.84 1.18 -13.25
N LEU A 91 -2.89 0.28 -13.55
CA LEU A 91 -1.86 -0.15 -12.59
C LEU A 91 -1.02 1.02 -12.10
N ASP A 92 -0.51 1.87 -13.00
CA ASP A 92 0.32 3.03 -12.62
C ASP A 92 -0.47 4.06 -11.80
N LYS A 93 -1.71 4.37 -12.20
CA LYS A 93 -2.59 5.25 -11.41
C LYS A 93 -2.81 4.71 -10.00
N GLN A 94 -2.98 3.40 -9.87
CA GLN A 94 -3.20 2.79 -8.57
C GLN A 94 -1.93 2.76 -7.72
N ARG A 95 -0.77 2.53 -8.33
CA ARG A 95 0.55 2.62 -7.67
C ARG A 95 0.74 3.99 -7.03
N VAL A 96 0.50 5.06 -7.79
CA VAL A 96 0.60 6.45 -7.29
C VAL A 96 -0.30 6.65 -6.06
N ARG A 97 -1.54 6.17 -6.09
CA ARG A 97 -2.45 6.28 -4.93
C ARG A 97 -1.93 5.53 -3.71
N ALA A 98 -1.44 4.30 -3.89
CA ALA A 98 -0.88 3.52 -2.80
C ALA A 98 0.34 4.23 -2.18
N GLU A 99 1.24 4.74 -3.01
CA GLU A 99 2.40 5.53 -2.57
C GLU A 99 1.99 6.79 -1.78
N GLU A 100 1.04 7.57 -2.29
CA GLU A 100 0.51 8.76 -1.60
C GLU A 100 -0.05 8.42 -0.22
N ARG A 101 -0.72 7.26 -0.07
CA ARG A 101 -1.23 6.82 1.24
C ARG A 101 -0.11 6.42 2.18
N VAL A 102 0.90 5.69 1.70
CA VAL A 102 2.06 5.32 2.52
C VAL A 102 2.83 6.57 2.94
N GLN A 103 3.06 7.52 2.04
CA GLN A 103 3.70 8.80 2.35
C GLN A 103 2.92 9.62 3.37
N LEU A 104 1.58 9.63 3.28
CA LEU A 104 0.75 10.30 4.28
C LEU A 104 0.93 9.68 5.67
N LEU A 105 0.97 8.34 5.77
CA LEU A 105 1.24 7.64 7.03
C LEU A 105 2.62 7.97 7.59
N GLN A 106 3.63 8.05 6.72
CA GLN A 106 5.00 8.42 7.06
C GLN A 106 5.12 9.87 7.51
N SER A 107 4.29 10.79 7.01
CA SER A 107 4.35 12.20 7.41
C SER A 107 3.90 12.45 8.87
N ASP A 108 3.19 11.49 9.47
CA ASP A 108 2.67 11.56 10.84
C ASP A 108 3.15 10.37 11.69
N GLU A 109 4.46 10.12 11.72
CA GLU A 109 5.07 8.96 12.40
C GLU A 109 4.71 8.85 13.89
N ARG A 110 4.33 9.97 14.53
CA ARG A 110 3.95 9.99 15.95
C ARG A 110 2.54 9.43 16.20
N LYS A 111 1.72 9.32 15.15
CA LYS A 111 0.33 8.85 15.22
C LYS A 111 0.21 7.33 15.11
N TYR A 112 1.16 6.67 14.45
CA TYR A 112 1.13 5.24 14.17
C TYR A 112 2.28 4.52 14.83
N ASP A 113 2.05 3.27 15.25
CA ASP A 113 3.15 2.44 15.74
C ASP A 113 4.08 2.03 14.60
N GLU A 114 5.36 1.84 14.94
CA GLU A 114 6.40 1.47 13.99
C GLU A 114 6.09 0.16 13.25
N ALA A 115 5.52 -0.83 13.93
CA ALA A 115 5.27 -2.14 13.33
C ALA A 115 4.21 -2.03 12.22
N THR A 116 3.17 -1.24 12.43
CA THR A 116 2.15 -0.94 11.41
C THR A 116 2.76 -0.21 10.22
N LEU A 117 3.59 0.81 10.45
CA LEU A 117 4.25 1.55 9.36
C LEU A 117 5.18 0.64 8.55
N ALA A 118 6.02 -0.15 9.22
CA ALA A 118 6.93 -1.08 8.57
C ALA A 118 6.18 -2.14 7.76
N ARG A 119 5.08 -2.70 8.28
CA ARG A 119 4.26 -3.67 7.54
C ARG A 119 3.73 -3.09 6.23
N ILE A 120 3.13 -1.90 6.30
CA ILE A 120 2.53 -1.24 5.14
C ILE A 120 3.61 -0.89 4.11
N GLN A 121 4.77 -0.41 4.55
CA GLN A 121 5.90 -0.09 3.68
C GLN A 121 6.45 -1.34 2.98
N ASN A 122 6.73 -2.40 3.74
CA ASN A 122 7.26 -3.65 3.19
C ASN A 122 6.29 -4.25 2.17
N ARG A 123 4.98 -4.22 2.46
CA ARG A 123 3.97 -4.69 1.51
C ARG A 123 4.00 -3.90 0.20
N LEU A 124 4.12 -2.57 0.26
CA LEU A 124 4.25 -1.75 -0.96
C LEU A 124 5.52 -2.11 -1.72
N GLU A 125 6.65 -2.29 -1.01
CA GLU A 125 7.92 -2.66 -1.64
C GLU A 125 7.81 -4.00 -2.40
N GLU A 126 7.24 -5.02 -1.76
CA GLU A 126 6.99 -6.32 -2.37
C GLU A 126 6.10 -6.21 -3.61
N GLN A 127 5.04 -5.41 -3.54
CA GLN A 127 4.14 -5.14 -4.66
C GLN A 127 4.88 -4.46 -5.82
N LEU A 128 5.72 -3.45 -5.53
CA LEU A 128 6.51 -2.76 -6.55
C LEU A 128 7.50 -3.71 -7.24
N GLN A 129 8.16 -4.59 -6.48
CA GLN A 129 9.05 -5.60 -7.03
C GLN A 129 8.32 -6.59 -7.95
N SER A 130 7.15 -7.08 -7.52
CA SER A 130 6.33 -7.99 -8.34
C SER A 130 5.85 -7.32 -9.63
N GLN A 131 5.51 -6.03 -9.57
CA GLN A 131 5.00 -5.28 -10.71
C GLN A 131 6.08 -5.02 -11.75
N LEU A 132 7.33 -4.76 -11.35
CA LEU A 132 8.45 -4.66 -12.29
C LEU A 132 8.62 -5.93 -13.12
N GLN A 133 8.56 -7.10 -12.49
CA GLN A 133 8.65 -8.37 -13.20
C GLN A 133 7.49 -8.55 -14.19
N ASN A 134 6.29 -8.08 -13.85
CA ASN A 134 5.16 -8.12 -14.77
C ASN A 134 5.36 -7.11 -15.91
N MET A 135 5.83 -5.90 -15.62
CA MET A 135 6.12 -4.87 -16.63
C MET A 135 7.22 -5.29 -17.60
N GLU A 136 8.26 -5.97 -17.13
CA GLU A 136 9.30 -6.58 -17.99
C GLU A 136 8.68 -7.61 -18.94
N ARG A 137 7.81 -8.50 -18.45
CA ARG A 137 7.09 -9.46 -19.31
C ARG A 137 6.19 -8.78 -20.33
N VAL A 138 5.53 -7.70 -19.94
CA VAL A 138 4.69 -6.90 -20.84
C VAL A 138 5.58 -6.29 -21.93
N ARG A 139 6.75 -5.76 -21.56
CA ARG A 139 7.73 -5.20 -22.49
C ARG A 139 8.23 -6.24 -23.49
N GLU A 140 8.63 -7.42 -23.02
CA GLU A 140 9.05 -8.51 -23.90
C GLU A 140 7.95 -8.89 -24.89
N ARG A 141 6.69 -8.97 -24.43
CA ARG A 141 5.54 -9.27 -25.29
C ARG A 141 5.34 -8.19 -26.36
N PHE A 142 5.56 -6.94 -25.98
CA PHE A 142 5.47 -5.79 -26.88
C PHE A 142 6.63 -5.72 -27.87
N GLU A 143 7.86 -6.01 -27.47
CA GLU A 143 9.02 -6.06 -28.38
C GLU A 143 8.91 -7.20 -29.41
N GLN A 144 8.23 -8.29 -29.07
CA GLN A 144 8.00 -9.43 -29.98
C GLN A 144 6.91 -9.16 -31.03
N LYS A 145 6.04 -8.17 -30.81
CA LYS A 145 4.98 -7.80 -31.75
C LYS A 145 5.36 -6.52 -32.48
N THR A 146 5.16 -6.49 -33.80
CA THR A 146 5.25 -5.23 -34.53
C THR A 146 4.05 -4.40 -34.13
N PHE A 147 4.28 -3.35 -33.32
CA PHE A 147 3.22 -2.46 -32.86
C PHE A 147 2.45 -1.91 -34.05
N GLU A 148 1.13 -2.11 -34.02
CA GLU A 148 0.22 -1.37 -34.90
C GLU A 148 -0.21 -0.05 -34.25
N ASN A 149 -0.08 0.07 -32.92
CA ASN A 149 -0.52 1.22 -32.13
C ASN A 149 0.64 1.93 -31.39
N GLU A 150 1.18 2.97 -32.01
CA GLU A 150 2.28 3.80 -31.49
C GLU A 150 1.95 4.49 -30.15
N GLN A 151 0.67 4.85 -29.93
CA GLN A 151 0.24 5.50 -28.70
C GLN A 151 0.24 4.53 -27.51
N ALA A 152 -0.18 3.29 -27.73
CA ALA A 152 -0.11 2.25 -26.70
C ALA A 152 1.35 1.97 -26.30
N GLN A 153 2.26 1.96 -27.27
CA GLN A 153 3.70 1.84 -27.02
C GLN A 153 4.26 2.98 -26.18
N GLU A 154 3.94 4.23 -26.52
CA GLU A 154 4.42 5.41 -25.80
C GLU A 154 3.90 5.43 -24.35
N ASN A 155 2.62 5.16 -24.15
CA ASN A 155 2.02 5.10 -22.81
C ASN A 155 2.64 3.98 -21.98
N PHE A 156 2.90 2.82 -22.58
CA PHE A 156 3.55 1.70 -21.92
C PHE A 156 4.99 2.05 -21.50
N GLN A 157 5.76 2.65 -22.41
CA GLN A 157 7.13 3.05 -22.14
C GLN A 157 7.20 4.08 -21.00
N LYS A 158 6.31 5.08 -21.01
CA LYS A 158 6.17 6.05 -19.91
C LYS A 158 5.81 5.37 -18.59
N ALA A 159 4.91 4.39 -18.61
CA ALA A 159 4.53 3.66 -17.41
C ALA A 159 5.72 2.88 -16.83
N ILE A 160 6.56 2.24 -17.65
CA ILE A 160 7.80 1.60 -17.19
C ILE A 160 8.74 2.63 -16.56
N GLU A 161 9.01 3.73 -17.26
CA GLU A 161 9.92 4.77 -16.78
C GLU A 161 9.45 5.36 -15.44
N ASN A 162 8.15 5.65 -15.33
CA ASN A 162 7.52 6.08 -14.09
C ASN A 162 7.70 5.04 -12.98
N PHE A 163 7.58 3.76 -13.31
CA PHE A 163 7.71 2.67 -12.37
C PHE A 163 9.13 2.52 -11.82
N GLU A 164 10.13 2.48 -12.71
CA GLU A 164 11.54 2.39 -12.35
C GLU A 164 11.96 3.59 -11.50
N GLN A 165 11.50 4.79 -11.88
CA GLN A 165 11.76 6.01 -11.13
C GLN A 165 11.08 5.97 -9.75
N ALA A 166 9.83 5.50 -9.68
CA ALA A 166 9.10 5.38 -8.43
C ALA A 166 9.74 4.39 -7.47
N GLN A 167 10.16 3.21 -7.94
CA GLN A 167 10.87 2.25 -7.12
C GLN A 167 12.15 2.86 -6.55
N THR A 168 12.94 3.54 -7.38
CA THR A 168 14.18 4.20 -6.95
C THR A 168 13.90 5.26 -5.89
N ASN A 169 12.93 6.14 -6.14
CA ASN A 169 12.53 7.18 -5.20
C ASN A 169 12.01 6.61 -3.88
N PHE A 170 11.23 5.53 -3.95
CA PHE A 170 10.68 4.85 -2.78
C PHE A 170 11.79 4.22 -1.92
N GLN A 171 12.72 3.49 -2.55
CA GLN A 171 13.88 2.91 -1.86
C GLN A 171 14.74 3.99 -1.19
N GLU A 172 15.01 5.10 -1.89
CA GLU A 172 15.74 6.22 -1.31
C GLU A 172 15.00 6.85 -0.12
N ALA A 173 13.68 7.00 -0.21
CA ALA A 173 12.87 7.58 0.87
C ALA A 173 12.88 6.68 2.12
N VAL A 174 12.74 5.37 1.93
CA VAL A 174 12.83 4.38 3.01
C VAL A 174 14.23 4.37 3.64
N GLN A 175 15.28 4.43 2.82
CA GLN A 175 16.65 4.46 3.33
C GLN A 175 16.93 5.74 4.15
N LYS A 176 16.56 6.92 3.62
CA LYS A 176 16.72 8.21 4.31
C LYS A 176 15.98 8.22 5.66
N MET A 177 14.80 7.60 5.72
CA MET A 177 14.02 7.46 6.95
C MET A 177 14.73 6.59 7.98
N ASN A 178 15.25 5.43 7.56
CA ASN A 178 16.00 4.53 8.44
C ASN A 178 17.27 5.20 8.99
N GLU A 179 17.96 5.98 8.17
CA GLU A 179 19.16 6.73 8.58
C GLU A 179 18.82 7.85 9.58
N ALA A 180 17.78 8.67 9.30
CA ALA A 180 17.33 9.74 10.19
C ALA A 180 16.92 9.19 11.58
N ARG A 181 16.29 8.02 11.58
CA ARG A 181 15.87 7.32 12.79
C ARG A 181 17.05 6.85 13.65
N ASN A 182 18.08 6.30 13.03
CA ASN A 182 19.28 5.83 13.73
C ASN A 182 20.09 7.00 14.32
N GLN A 183 20.11 8.17 13.66
CA GLN A 183 20.79 9.35 14.18
C GLN A 183 20.04 10.00 15.35
N GLY A 184 18.70 10.07 15.31
CA GLY A 184 17.88 10.65 16.38
C GLY A 184 17.93 9.91 17.73
N ASN A 185 18.36 8.64 17.75
CA ASN A 185 18.47 7.84 18.97
C ASN A 185 19.84 7.98 19.67
N THR A 186 20.84 8.57 19.02
CA THR A 186 22.19 8.70 19.59
C THR A 186 22.35 9.95 20.48
N GLU A 187 21.54 10.99 20.29
CA GLU A 187 21.64 12.25 21.06
C GLU A 187 20.83 12.27 22.38
N ARG A 188 20.01 11.25 22.67
CA ARG A 188 19.24 11.16 23.93
C ARG A 188 19.94 10.42 25.07
N ASN A 189 21.15 9.92 24.87
CA ASN A 189 21.87 9.12 25.88
C ASN A 189 23.18 9.76 26.36
N VAL A 190 23.24 11.08 26.42
CA VAL A 190 24.35 11.83 27.04
C VAL A 190 23.76 13.03 27.77
N ASN A 191 23.26 12.84 29.00
CA ASN A 191 23.21 13.82 30.09
C ASN A 191 22.32 13.30 31.23
N ASP A 192 22.78 12.29 31.96
CA ASP A 192 22.28 11.97 33.31
C ASP A 192 23.44 11.52 34.24
N ASP A 193 24.67 11.99 33.98
CA ASP A 193 25.80 11.80 34.90
C ASP A 193 26.56 13.11 35.12
N ALA A 194 25.88 14.05 35.76
CA ALA A 194 26.49 15.20 36.43
C ALA A 194 25.68 15.49 37.70
N GLY A 195 25.88 14.64 38.70
CA GLY A 195 25.14 14.66 39.96
C GLY A 195 26.00 14.33 41.18
N ASP A 196 27.08 15.09 41.33
CA ASP A 196 27.70 15.49 42.61
C ASP A 196 28.42 14.41 43.45
N GLY A 197 29.75 14.49 43.40
CA GLY A 197 30.63 13.81 44.33
C GLY A 197 30.64 14.51 45.69
N ILE A 198 30.11 13.83 46.71
CA ILE A 198 30.50 14.07 48.10
C ILE A 198 31.32 12.88 48.61
N ASN A 199 32.63 13.09 48.62
CA ASN A 199 33.56 12.34 49.46
C ASN A 199 33.30 12.69 50.93
N ASN A 200 32.98 11.69 51.78
CA ASN A 200 33.77 11.45 53.00
C ASN A 200 33.29 10.26 53.86
N LYS A 201 34.31 9.51 54.31
CA LYS A 201 34.47 8.82 55.60
C LYS A 201 33.79 7.48 55.84
N GLU A 202 34.63 6.46 55.70
CA GLU A 202 34.84 5.36 56.65
C GLU A 202 34.17 5.55 58.04
N SER A 203 33.28 4.63 58.40
CA SER A 203 33.21 4.07 59.76
C SER A 203 32.56 2.69 59.73
N ASN A 204 33.44 1.69 59.62
CA ASN A 204 33.42 0.41 60.32
C ASN A 204 32.48 0.34 61.53
N ILE A 205 31.39 -0.44 61.50
CA ILE A 205 30.91 -1.33 62.59
C ILE A 205 30.10 -2.50 62.00
N ASN A 206 30.55 -3.73 62.28
CA ASN A 206 29.89 -5.02 62.03
C ASN A 206 29.01 -5.43 63.25
N PRO A 207 28.26 -6.55 63.20
CA PRO A 207 26.80 -6.65 63.25
C PRO A 207 26.22 -6.82 64.67
N THR A 208 24.89 -6.80 64.82
CA THR A 208 24.23 -7.40 66.00
C THR A 208 23.00 -8.23 65.59
N PRO A 209 22.89 -9.48 66.04
CA PRO A 209 21.74 -10.35 65.76
C PRO A 209 20.61 -10.10 66.78
N GLY A 210 19.37 -10.04 66.31
CA GLY A 210 18.18 -9.88 67.14
C GLY A 210 17.20 -11.03 66.91
N ASN A 211 17.22 -11.98 67.84
CA ASN A 211 16.29 -13.10 67.95
C ASN A 211 15.10 -12.69 68.86
N GLY A 212 13.89 -13.13 68.54
CA GLY A 212 12.80 -13.30 69.51
C GLY A 212 11.58 -12.37 69.37
N ARG A 213 10.50 -12.87 68.75
CA ARG A 213 9.41 -13.57 69.46
C ARG A 213 8.48 -14.26 68.47
#